data_AF-A0AAE0X657-F1
#
_entry.id   AF-A0AAE0X657-F1
#
_cell.length_a   1.000
_cell.length_b   1.000
_cell.length_c   1.000
_cell.angle_alpha   90.00
_cell.angle_beta   90.00
_cell.angle_gamma   90.00
#
_symmetry.space_group_name_H-M   'P 1'
#
loop_
_entity.id
_entity.type
_entity.pdbx_description
1 polymer ?
#
loop_
_entity_poly.entity_id
_entity_poly.type
_entity_poly.pdbx_seq_one_letter_code
_entity_poly.pdbx_strand_id
1 'polypeptide(L)'
;MVLLSRNLVRHHTLNAFADNCEKVLENWLALRGRTTFPSDICSSDPRIIAALKAAHSAIAYKDGSRLSLLAYLELIRVCRSVEGIIKFERQNGLMHREHGRTDASVALDIYITARKSFRQVSCTNATDSLDAGRNLRIPHRSCSSSIQTSLRQ
;
A
#
# COMPACT_ATOMS: atom_id res chain seq x y z
N MET A 1 42.23 -6.60 24.86
CA MET A 1 42.34 -6.50 23.39
C MET A 1 41.07 -5.87 22.83
N VAL A 2 40.85 -4.54 23.02
CA VAL A 2 39.60 -3.83 22.63
C VAL A 2 39.89 -2.52 21.85
N LEU A 3 41.16 -2.19 21.61
CA LEU A 3 41.55 -0.88 21.08
C LEU A 3 41.66 -0.80 19.55
N LEU A 4 41.67 -1.93 18.82
CA LEU A 4 41.76 -1.88 17.35
C LEU A 4 40.46 -1.41 16.68
N SER A 5 39.29 -1.78 17.22
CA SER A 5 38.00 -1.48 16.58
C SER A 5 37.66 0.01 16.59
N ARG A 6 38.12 0.77 17.60
CA ARG A 6 37.88 2.22 17.71
C ARG A 6 38.68 3.04 16.69
N ASN A 7 39.80 2.53 16.19
CA ASN A 7 40.65 3.24 15.21
C ASN A 7 40.38 2.82 13.75
N LEU A 8 39.70 1.69 13.53
CA LEU A 8 39.35 1.19 12.19
C LEU A 8 38.11 1.88 11.61
N VAL A 9 37.18 2.31 12.46
CA VAL A 9 36.00 3.04 12.04
C VAL A 9 36.28 4.53 12.18
N ARG A 10 36.68 5.18 11.08
CA ARG A 10 36.85 6.64 11.06
C ARG A 10 35.55 7.30 11.51
N HIS A 11 35.60 8.36 12.32
CA HIS A 11 34.42 9.12 12.75
C HIS A 11 33.49 9.48 11.56
N HIS A 12 34.09 9.79 10.40
CA HIS A 12 33.37 10.01 9.15
C HIS A 12 32.48 8.83 8.71
N THR A 13 32.91 7.59 8.91
CA THR A 13 32.13 6.39 8.57
C THR A 13 30.99 6.12 9.54
N LEU A 14 31.13 6.48 10.83
CA LEU A 14 30.03 6.41 11.79
C LEU A 14 28.95 7.45 11.47
N ASN A 15 29.37 8.69 11.18
CA ASN A 15 28.43 9.75 10.81
C ASN A 15 27.70 9.40 9.51
N ALA A 16 28.41 8.95 8.48
CA ALA A 16 27.79 8.51 7.22
C ALA A 16 26.82 7.32 7.40
N PHE A 17 27.10 6.42 8.35
CA PHE A 17 26.18 5.35 8.70
C PHE A 17 24.93 5.89 9.41
N ALA A 18 25.10 6.77 10.39
CA ALA A 18 24.00 7.41 11.10
C ALA A 18 23.07 8.18 10.14
N ASP A 19 23.65 9.01 9.26
CA ASP A 19 22.92 9.75 8.23
C ASP A 19 22.15 8.82 7.29
N ASN A 20 22.72 7.66 6.95
CA ASN A 20 22.05 6.66 6.12
C ASN A 20 20.85 6.03 6.86
N CYS A 21 21.03 5.69 8.15
CA CYS A 21 19.96 5.17 8.99
C CYS A 21 18.82 6.16 9.15
N GLU A 22 19.12 7.44 9.39
CA GLU A 22 18.12 8.50 9.51
C GLU A 22 17.31 8.66 8.22
N LYS A 23 17.99 8.74 7.07
CA LYS A 23 17.32 8.79 5.76
C LYS A 23 16.45 7.57 5.49
N VAL A 24 16.91 6.37 5.84
CA VAL A 24 16.10 5.14 5.68
C VAL A 24 14.88 5.18 6.60
N LEU A 25 15.04 5.64 7.84
CA LEU A 25 13.96 5.76 8.82
C LEU A 25 12.92 6.80 8.38
N GLU A 26 13.33 7.98 7.91
CA GLU A 26 12.44 9.02 7.41
C GLU A 26 11.62 8.53 6.21
N ASN A 27 12.30 7.92 5.23
CA ASN A 27 11.64 7.34 4.06
C ASN A 27 10.66 6.22 4.45
N TRP A 28 11.03 5.40 5.44
CA TRP A 28 10.17 4.37 5.97
C TRP A 28 8.92 4.94 6.67
N LEU A 29 9.07 5.95 7.52
CA LEU A 29 7.96 6.61 8.19
C LEU A 29 7.02 7.29 7.19
N ALA A 30 7.57 7.94 6.16
CA ALA A 30 6.79 8.53 5.08
C ALA A 30 6.00 7.48 4.30
N LEU A 31 6.61 6.33 4.00
CA LEU A 31 5.91 5.20 3.37
C LEU A 31 4.79 4.69 4.27
N ARG A 32 5.09 4.44 5.55
CA ARG A 32 4.14 3.94 6.54
C ARG A 32 2.95 4.86 6.74
N GLY A 33 3.15 6.18 6.67
CA GLY A 33 2.07 7.17 6.72
C GLY A 33 1.10 7.04 5.54
N ARG A 34 1.60 6.67 4.35
CA ARG A 34 0.77 6.47 3.13
C ARG A 34 0.07 5.11 3.08
N THR A 35 0.51 4.16 3.90
CA THR A 35 0.03 2.77 3.90
C THR A 35 -0.76 2.40 5.15
N THR A 36 -0.89 3.33 6.11
CA THR A 36 -1.73 3.13 7.30
C THR A 36 -3.16 3.54 6.99
N PHE A 37 -4.10 2.63 7.30
CA PHE A 37 -5.52 2.85 7.09
C PHE A 37 -6.23 3.22 8.39
N PRO A 38 -7.29 4.06 8.34
CA PRO A 38 -8.20 4.20 9.46
C PRO A 38 -9.03 2.91 9.63
N SER A 39 -9.58 2.72 10.82
CA SER A 39 -10.28 1.47 11.20
C SER A 39 -11.62 1.25 10.49
N ASP A 40 -12.19 2.29 9.89
CA ASP A 40 -13.50 2.33 9.25
C ASP A 40 -13.44 2.20 7.72
N ILE A 41 -12.27 1.87 7.16
CA ILE A 41 -12.09 1.76 5.72
C ILE A 41 -12.75 0.49 5.15
N CYS A 42 -13.30 0.61 3.93
CA CYS A 42 -13.82 -0.52 3.16
C CYS A 42 -12.82 -0.99 2.10
N SER A 43 -12.93 -2.25 1.66
CA SER A 43 -12.05 -2.87 0.65
C SER A 43 -12.10 -2.18 -0.72
N SER A 44 -13.21 -1.50 -1.02
CA SER A 44 -13.42 -0.70 -2.23
C SER A 44 -12.83 0.70 -2.16
N ASP A 45 -12.30 1.13 -1.01
CA ASP A 45 -11.80 2.48 -0.82
C ASP A 45 -10.57 2.75 -1.71
N PRO A 46 -10.55 3.86 -2.49
CA PRO A 46 -9.43 4.18 -3.38
C PRO A 46 -8.10 4.37 -2.65
N ARG A 47 -8.12 4.69 -1.34
CA ARG A 47 -6.92 4.80 -0.51
C ARG A 47 -6.18 3.47 -0.40
N ILE A 48 -6.88 2.32 -0.46
CA ILE A 48 -6.24 1.00 -0.49
C ILE A 48 -5.40 0.83 -1.76
N ILE A 49 -5.95 1.21 -2.91
CA ILE A 49 -5.24 1.17 -4.19
C ILE A 49 -4.04 2.11 -4.15
N ALA A 50 -4.20 3.34 -3.61
CA ALA A 50 -3.11 4.30 -3.47
C ALA A 50 -1.98 3.77 -2.57
N ALA A 51 -2.30 3.16 -1.42
CA ALA A 51 -1.35 2.56 -0.51
C ALA A 51 -0.58 1.39 -1.16
N LEU A 52 -1.28 0.49 -1.84
CA LEU A 52 -0.66 -0.63 -2.56
C LEU A 52 0.29 -0.14 -3.65
N LYS A 53 -0.08 0.94 -4.38
CA LYS A 53 0.80 1.58 -5.36
C LYS A 53 2.03 2.20 -4.71
N ALA A 54 1.87 2.91 -3.60
CA ALA A 54 2.98 3.55 -2.88
C ALA A 54 3.98 2.52 -2.33
N ALA A 55 3.50 1.41 -1.75
CA ALA A 55 4.36 0.32 -1.31
C ALA A 55 5.07 -0.36 -2.49
N HIS A 56 4.35 -0.61 -3.59
CA HIS A 56 4.92 -1.24 -4.77
C HIS A 56 5.99 -0.36 -5.46
N SER A 57 5.76 0.94 -5.56
CA SER A 57 6.73 1.87 -6.16
C SER A 57 7.99 2.00 -5.30
N ALA A 58 7.85 1.98 -3.97
CA ALA A 58 8.98 1.99 -3.05
C ALA A 58 9.88 0.74 -3.17
N ILE A 59 9.31 -0.42 -3.55
CA ILE A 59 10.10 -1.63 -3.87
C ILE A 59 10.92 -1.44 -5.16
N ALA A 60 10.35 -0.76 -6.16
CA ALA A 60 10.99 -0.53 -7.45
C ALA A 60 12.10 0.56 -7.40
N TYR A 61 12.22 1.27 -6.28
CA TYR A 61 13.20 2.33 -6.11
C TYR A 61 14.63 1.75 -6.06
N LYS A 62 15.51 2.23 -6.95
CA LYS A 62 16.79 1.61 -7.31
C LYS A 62 17.94 1.84 -6.31
N ASP A 63 17.77 2.64 -5.26
CA ASP A 63 18.90 3.10 -4.41
C ASP A 63 19.33 2.13 -3.30
N GLY A 64 19.28 0.82 -3.53
CA GLY A 64 20.06 -0.14 -2.73
C GLY A 64 19.37 -0.68 -1.47
N SER A 65 18.91 -1.92 -1.62
CA SER A 65 18.73 -3.02 -0.64
C SER A 65 17.97 -2.84 0.69
N ARG A 66 18.07 -1.71 1.41
CA ARG A 66 17.44 -1.58 2.75
C ARG A 66 16.02 -1.02 2.69
N LEU A 67 15.81 0.06 1.93
CA LEU A 67 14.47 0.64 1.78
C LEU A 67 13.54 -0.30 1.01
N SER A 68 14.06 -1.06 0.04
CA SER A 68 13.28 -2.04 -0.72
C SER A 68 12.81 -3.21 0.14
N LEU A 69 13.65 -3.69 1.07
CA LEU A 69 13.26 -4.72 2.05
C LEU A 69 12.14 -4.21 2.96
N LEU A 70 12.29 -2.99 3.50
CA LEU A 70 11.26 -2.37 4.33
C LEU A 70 9.96 -2.18 3.53
N ALA A 71 10.04 -1.67 2.30
CA ALA A 71 8.88 -1.52 1.43
C ALA A 71 8.18 -2.84 1.12
N TYR A 72 8.93 -3.94 0.99
CA TYR A 72 8.36 -5.28 0.84
C TYR A 72 7.60 -5.72 2.09
N LEU A 73 8.16 -5.49 3.28
CA LEU A 73 7.47 -5.74 4.55
C LEU A 73 6.19 -4.90 4.68
N GLU A 74 6.22 -3.64 4.24
CA GLU A 74 5.02 -2.80 4.24
C GLU A 74 3.98 -3.30 3.27
N LEU A 75 4.37 -3.74 2.08
CA LEU A 75 3.44 -4.33 1.12
C LEU A 75 2.73 -5.55 1.71
N ILE A 76 3.47 -6.44 2.39
CA ILE A 76 2.89 -7.60 3.08
C ILE A 76 1.90 -7.14 4.15
N ARG A 77 2.28 -6.14 4.96
CA ARG A 77 1.43 -5.58 6.02
C ARG A 77 0.14 -4.99 5.46
N VAL A 78 0.22 -4.24 4.36
CA VAL A 78 -0.94 -3.67 3.66
C VAL A 78 -1.84 -4.79 3.15
N CYS A 79 -1.29 -5.80 2.48
CA CYS A 79 -2.07 -6.95 1.99
C CYS A 79 -2.81 -7.67 3.12
N ARG A 80 -2.15 -7.92 4.26
CA ARG A 80 -2.79 -8.52 5.44
C ARG A 80 -3.91 -7.65 6.02
N SER A 81 -3.72 -6.33 6.01
CA SER A 81 -4.75 -5.39 6.49
C SER A 81 -5.97 -5.42 5.57
N VAL A 82 -5.77 -5.43 4.26
CA VAL A 82 -6.82 -5.55 3.25
C VAL A 82 -7.56 -6.88 3.39
N GLU A 83 -6.85 -7.99 3.59
CA GLU A 83 -7.46 -9.29 3.87
C GLU A 83 -8.34 -9.24 5.13
N GLY A 84 -7.88 -8.58 6.20
CA GLY A 84 -8.65 -8.36 7.42
C GLY A 84 -9.92 -7.53 7.18
N ILE A 85 -9.83 -6.46 6.38
CA ILE A 85 -10.98 -5.63 5.99
C ILE A 85 -12.00 -6.48 5.20
N ILE A 86 -11.55 -7.26 4.21
CA ILE A 86 -12.42 -8.15 3.42
C ILE A 86 -13.10 -9.19 4.31
N LYS A 87 -12.35 -9.78 5.24
CA LYS A 87 -12.88 -10.73 6.21
C LYS A 87 -13.98 -10.10 7.06
N PHE A 88 -13.75 -8.89 7.56
CA PHE A 88 -14.73 -8.13 8.33
C PHE A 88 -15.98 -7.81 7.49
N GLU A 89 -15.82 -7.33 6.26
CA GLU A 89 -16.95 -7.06 5.36
C GLU A 89 -17.80 -8.30 5.09
N ARG A 90 -17.16 -9.46 4.88
CA ARG A 90 -17.86 -10.74 4.68
C ARG A 90 -18.60 -11.20 5.92
N GLN A 91 -18.00 -11.03 7.11
CA GLN A 91 -18.64 -11.38 8.38
C GLN A 91 -19.89 -10.53 8.65
N ASN A 92 -19.88 -9.27 8.22
CA ASN A 92 -21.03 -8.36 8.35
C ASN A 92 -22.00 -8.42 7.16
N GLY A 93 -21.81 -9.34 6.22
CA GLY A 93 -22.68 -9.48 5.05
C GLY A 93 -22.57 -8.35 4.01
N LEU A 94 -21.58 -7.47 4.13
CA LEU A 94 -21.30 -6.38 3.19
C LEU A 94 -20.68 -6.90 1.87
N MET A 95 -20.05 -8.07 1.92
CA MET A 95 -19.50 -8.74 0.76
C MET A 95 -19.97 -10.20 0.70
N HIS A 96 -20.46 -10.63 -0.46
CA HIS A 96 -20.87 -12.01 -0.68
C HIS A 96 -19.67 -12.95 -0.74
N ARG A 97 -19.82 -14.13 -0.13
CA ARG A 97 -18.85 -15.23 -0.27
C ARG A 97 -19.12 -15.98 -1.56
N GLU A 98 -18.12 -16.00 -2.44
CA GLU A 98 -18.13 -16.80 -3.66
C GLU A 98 -17.38 -18.11 -3.40
N HIS A 99 -17.90 -19.23 -3.89
CA HIS A 99 -17.25 -20.53 -3.74
C HIS A 99 -15.85 -20.50 -4.37
N GLY A 100 -14.83 -20.98 -3.63
CA GLY A 100 -13.44 -20.96 -4.07
C GLY A 100 -12.71 -19.61 -3.96
N ARG A 101 -13.40 -18.51 -3.57
CA ARG A 101 -12.78 -17.18 -3.48
C ARG A 101 -12.47 -16.77 -2.04
N THR A 102 -11.26 -17.07 -1.60
CA THR A 102 -10.77 -16.74 -0.24
C THR A 102 -10.54 -15.24 -0.06
N ASP A 103 -10.45 -14.77 1.19
CA ASP A 103 -10.17 -13.37 1.52
C ASP A 103 -8.82 -12.92 0.91
N ALA A 104 -7.80 -13.79 1.01
CA ALA A 104 -6.49 -13.58 0.41
C ALA A 104 -6.54 -13.51 -1.13
N SER A 105 -7.38 -14.32 -1.79
CA SER A 105 -7.56 -14.26 -3.25
C SER A 105 -8.14 -12.91 -3.68
N VAL A 106 -9.15 -12.40 -2.96
CA VAL A 106 -9.72 -11.07 -3.24
C VAL A 106 -8.68 -9.97 -3.01
N ALA A 107 -7.94 -10.03 -1.89
CA ALA A 107 -6.88 -9.06 -1.61
C ALA A 107 -5.81 -9.06 -2.71
N LEU A 108 -5.45 -10.24 -3.23
CA LEU A 108 -4.52 -10.39 -4.34
C LEU A 108 -5.07 -9.79 -5.64
N ASP A 109 -6.36 -9.97 -5.95
CA ASP A 109 -7.02 -9.35 -7.11
C ASP A 109 -6.94 -7.82 -7.04
N ILE A 110 -7.22 -7.24 -5.86
CA ILE A 110 -7.11 -5.80 -5.61
C ILE A 110 -5.67 -5.33 -5.86
N TYR A 111 -4.68 -6.04 -5.32
CA TYR A 111 -3.27 -5.72 -5.56
C TYR A 111 -2.88 -5.80 -7.04
N ILE A 112 -3.29 -6.85 -7.75
CA ILE A 112 -3.00 -6.99 -9.18
C ILE A 112 -3.62 -5.82 -9.96
N THR A 113 -4.84 -5.41 -9.61
CA THR A 113 -5.54 -4.27 -10.22
C THR A 113 -4.81 -2.94 -9.93
N ALA A 114 -4.38 -2.73 -8.69
CA ALA A 114 -3.57 -1.59 -8.31
C ALA A 114 -2.24 -1.53 -9.09
N ARG A 115 -1.56 -2.67 -9.26
CA ARG A 115 -0.31 -2.77 -10.03
C ARG A 115 -0.52 -2.54 -11.52
N LYS A 116 -1.58 -3.10 -12.11
CA LYS A 116 -1.90 -2.91 -13.54
C LYS A 116 -2.20 -1.43 -13.84
N SER A 117 -3.01 -0.79 -13.01
CA SER A 117 -3.31 0.65 -13.16
C SER A 117 -2.08 1.53 -12.91
N PHE A 118 -1.13 1.12 -12.08
CA PHE A 118 0.16 1.80 -11.95
C PHE A 118 0.99 1.73 -13.24
N ARG A 119 1.08 0.54 -13.87
CA ARG A 119 1.80 0.37 -15.15
C ARG A 119 1.19 1.18 -16.29
N GLN A 120 -0.15 1.28 -16.35
CA GLN A 120 -0.82 2.07 -17.39
C GLN A 120 -0.45 3.56 -17.29
N VAL A 121 -0.47 4.14 -16.09
CA VAL A 121 -0.06 5.54 -15.88
C VAL A 121 1.41 5.76 -16.25
N SER A 122 2.30 4.80 -15.95
CA SER A 122 3.70 4.90 -16.36
C SER A 122 3.92 4.84 -17.88
N CYS A 123 3.04 4.19 -18.65
CA CYS A 123 3.11 4.14 -20.10
C CYS A 123 2.41 5.32 -20.80
N THR A 124 1.33 5.88 -20.22
CA THR A 124 0.64 7.05 -20.80
C THR A 124 1.47 8.32 -20.69
N ASN A 125 2.30 8.44 -19.65
CA ASN A 125 3.23 9.56 -19.51
C ASN A 125 4.36 9.55 -20.56
N ALA A 126 4.51 8.45 -21.33
CA ALA A 126 5.41 8.35 -22.47
C ALA A 126 4.71 8.60 -23.82
N THR A 127 3.39 8.78 -23.82
CA THR A 127 2.55 8.99 -25.01
C THR A 127 1.46 10.01 -24.73
N ASP A 128 1.81 11.19 -24.21
CA ASP A 128 0.94 12.37 -24.34
C ASP A 128 1.18 13.00 -25.72
N SER A 129 0.84 12.25 -26.77
CA SER A 129 0.43 12.77 -28.07
C SER A 129 -0.42 11.70 -28.75
N LEU A 130 -1.72 11.95 -28.88
CA LEU A 130 -2.76 11.10 -29.49
C LEU A 130 -3.13 9.91 -28.58
N ASP A 131 -4.37 9.65 -28.16
CA ASP A 131 -5.67 9.99 -28.72
C ASP A 131 -6.74 9.76 -27.63
N ALA A 132 -7.87 10.46 -27.76
CA ALA A 132 -8.99 10.40 -26.83
C ALA A 132 -9.81 9.11 -26.99
N GLY A 133 -10.34 8.63 -25.86
CA GLY A 133 -11.52 7.77 -25.86
C GLY A 133 -11.27 6.29 -25.58
N ARG A 134 -11.51 5.90 -24.32
CA ARG A 134 -12.26 4.67 -24.03
C ARG A 134 -12.72 4.63 -22.57
N ASN A 135 -14.05 4.66 -22.42
CA ASN A 135 -14.77 4.53 -21.16
C ASN A 135 -14.52 3.15 -20.51
N LEU A 136 -13.92 3.13 -19.31
CA LEU A 136 -13.97 1.98 -18.42
C LEU A 136 -15.06 2.22 -17.38
N ARG A 137 -16.24 1.68 -17.67
CA ARG A 137 -17.40 1.67 -16.76
C ARG A 137 -17.18 0.57 -15.72
N ILE A 138 -16.69 0.95 -14.53
CA ILE A 138 -16.66 0.09 -13.34
C ILE A 138 -18.06 0.14 -12.71
N PRO A 139 -18.67 -1.00 -12.30
CA PRO A 139 -19.93 -0.96 -11.57
C PRO A 139 -19.70 -0.36 -10.17
N HIS A 140 -20.15 0.89 -10.00
CA HIS A 140 -20.34 1.52 -8.71
C HIS A 140 -21.46 0.79 -7.94
N ARG A 141 -21.12 0.13 -6.84
CA ARG A 141 -22.06 0.00 -5.72
C ARG A 141 -21.55 0.88 -4.59
N SER A 142 -22.13 2.07 -4.50
CA SER A 142 -21.99 2.96 -3.37
C SER A 142 -22.49 2.24 -2.11
N CYS A 143 -21.68 2.22 -1.05
CA CYS A 143 -22.18 1.93 0.28
C CYS A 143 -23.06 3.11 0.69
N SER A 144 -24.38 2.94 0.61
CA SER A 144 -25.34 3.91 1.16
C SER A 144 -25.19 3.96 2.67
N SER A 145 -24.70 5.08 3.19
CA SER A 145 -24.86 5.44 4.60
C SER A 145 -26.32 5.85 4.84
N SER A 146 -27.16 4.89 5.19
CA SER A 146 -28.51 5.15 5.70
C SER A 146 -28.61 4.68 7.13
N ILE A 147 -28.27 5.56 8.07
CA ILE A 147 -28.78 5.49 9.44
C ILE A 147 -29.49 6.80 9.72
N GLN A 148 -30.78 6.82 9.38
CA GLN A 148 -31.78 7.61 10.07
C GLN A 148 -32.95 6.69 10.36
N THR A 149 -33.17 6.40 11.64
CA THR A 149 -34.53 6.24 12.18
C THR A 149 -34.50 6.58 13.66
N SER A 150 -35.17 7.69 13.96
CA SER A 150 -35.66 8.02 15.29
C SER A 150 -36.70 6.98 15.70
N LEU A 151 -36.75 6.59 16.97
CA LEU A 151 -38.02 6.25 17.59
C LEU A 151 -38.03 6.66 19.07
N ARG A 152 -38.92 7.61 19.34
CA ARG A 152 -39.47 7.97 20.65
C ARG A 152 -40.00 6.72 21.36
N GLN A 153 -39.76 6.63 22.66
CA GLN A 153 -40.79 6.47 23.69
C GLN A 153 -40.40 7.33 24.89
#